data_AF-A0A1Y1LCZ4-F1
#
_entry.id   AF-A0A1Y1LCZ4-F1
#
_cell.length_a   1.000
_cell.length_b   1.000
_cell.length_c   1.000
_cell.angle_alpha   90.00
_cell.angle_beta   90.00
_cell.angle_gamma   90.00
#
_symmetry.space_group_name_H-M   'P 1'
#
loop_
_entity.id
_entity.type
_entity.pdbx_description
1 polymer ?
#
loop_
_entity_poly.entity_id
_entity_poly.type
_entity_poly.pdbx_seq_one_letter_code
_entity_poly.pdbx_strand_id
1 'polypeptide(L)'
;VEYLCSETKEEIGDKYQTLISIGGQHQIYAALNSILSKSELLIDRETNNRAELFMSVLARFNMGKRLNLIQRDSFQTRSFLTGLRYNEGSTWHTEPWKQCFKDSPGKNFQKYMEKEEKKATKRKSLASTSTVRKRTKFTHEGSSSGPPRDYGPDFASIEPRKDALDEEVRRLVQRLEVTEEERTEISVKTIGQFDNCIYKNERLHRLTASKFGDVVKRKDTTSCDALVKSILSTDYSFQSPAMEYGKIHEGVAISKFETLTGKKVQQAGLYIDVNCGYLGASPDGNTTYLFLAN
;
A
#
# COMPACT_ATOMS: atom_id res chain seq x y z
N VAL A 1 4.93 33.43 -12.87
CA VAL A 1 5.32 32.06 -13.27
C VAL A 1 6.65 32.20 -14.01
N GLU A 2 7.74 32.31 -13.26
CA GLU A 2 9.09 32.26 -13.80
C GLU A 2 9.82 31.22 -12.96
N TYR A 3 9.79 29.97 -13.43
CA TYR A 3 10.61 28.89 -12.89
C TYR A 3 10.88 27.97 -14.05
N LEU A 4 12.05 28.14 -14.69
CA LEU A 4 12.74 27.15 -15.50
C LEU A 4 14.16 27.67 -15.77
N CYS A 5 15.13 27.09 -15.06
CA CYS A 5 16.55 26.97 -15.41
C CYS A 5 17.29 28.25 -15.86
N SER A 6 17.92 28.97 -14.94
CA SER A 6 18.77 30.13 -15.28
C SER A 6 20.16 29.76 -15.83
N GLU A 7 20.54 28.48 -15.83
CA GLU A 7 21.85 28.07 -16.33
C GLU A 7 21.78 26.70 -17.02
N THR A 8 21.46 26.66 -18.32
CA THR A 8 22.04 25.70 -19.28
C THR A 8 21.64 26.04 -20.72
N LYS A 9 22.64 26.38 -21.53
CA LYS A 9 22.76 26.29 -23.01
C LYS A 9 21.45 26.41 -23.82
N GLU A 10 21.39 27.43 -24.68
CA GLU A 10 20.32 27.77 -25.64
C GLU A 10 19.64 26.57 -26.36
N GLU A 11 20.32 25.44 -26.56
CA GLU A 11 19.78 24.21 -27.17
C GLU A 11 18.66 23.49 -26.38
N ILE A 12 18.53 23.69 -25.06
CA ILE A 12 17.51 22.99 -24.24
C ILE A 12 16.16 23.72 -24.29
N GLY A 13 16.18 25.06 -24.37
CA GLY A 13 14.98 25.89 -24.48
C GLY A 13 14.16 25.54 -25.75
N ASP A 14 14.86 25.26 -26.85
CA ASP A 14 14.25 24.93 -28.15
C ASP A 14 13.49 23.58 -28.10
N LYS A 15 14.03 22.59 -27.39
CA LYS A 15 13.39 21.27 -27.22
C LYS A 15 12.15 21.32 -26.33
N TYR A 16 12.16 22.13 -25.27
CA TYR A 16 10.99 22.30 -24.40
C TYR A 16 9.85 23.00 -25.14
N GLN A 17 10.15 24.06 -25.89
CA GLN A 17 9.15 24.74 -26.72
C GLN A 17 8.60 23.83 -27.82
N THR A 18 9.46 23.01 -28.44
CA THR A 18 9.03 21.98 -29.39
C THR A 18 8.11 20.94 -28.72
N LEU A 19 8.40 20.51 -27.50
CA LEU A 19 7.55 19.57 -26.73
C LEU A 19 6.17 20.17 -26.41
N ILE A 20 6.12 21.47 -26.11
CA ILE A 20 4.87 22.21 -25.93
C ILE A 20 4.11 22.28 -27.25
N SER A 21 4.77 22.65 -28.35
CA SER A 21 4.11 22.84 -29.65
C SER A 21 3.52 21.54 -30.22
N ILE A 22 4.12 20.39 -29.93
CA ILE A 22 3.59 19.07 -30.32
C ILE A 22 2.57 18.49 -29.32
N GLY A 23 2.25 19.23 -28.25
CA GLY A 23 1.28 18.82 -27.23
C GLY A 23 1.78 17.75 -26.25
N GLY A 24 3.09 17.49 -26.18
CA GLY A 24 3.67 16.51 -25.25
C GLY A 24 3.40 16.85 -23.78
N GLN A 25 3.36 18.14 -23.44
CA GLN A 25 2.99 18.62 -22.10
C GLN A 25 1.57 18.18 -21.69
N HIS A 26 0.61 18.18 -22.63
CA HIS A 26 -0.76 17.74 -22.34
C HIS A 26 -0.82 16.24 -22.02
N GLN A 27 -0.03 15.42 -22.71
CA GLN A 27 0.03 13.98 -22.43
C GLN A 27 0.61 13.70 -21.04
N ILE A 28 1.64 14.45 -20.63
CA ILE A 28 2.24 14.35 -19.30
C ILE A 28 1.21 14.73 -18.23
N TYR A 29 0.53 15.87 -18.38
CA TYR A 29 -0.52 16.26 -17.43
C TYR A 29 -1.72 15.32 -17.42
N ALA A 30 -2.11 14.76 -18.57
CA ALA A 30 -3.17 13.74 -18.63
C ALA A 30 -2.77 12.48 -17.83
N ALA A 31 -1.52 12.04 -17.95
CA ALA A 31 -1.01 10.93 -17.16
C ALA A 31 -0.98 11.27 -15.66
N LEU A 32 -0.52 12.46 -15.28
CA LEU A 32 -0.53 12.93 -13.89
C LEU A 32 -1.95 13.01 -13.33
N ASN A 33 -2.90 13.56 -14.07
CA ASN A 33 -4.30 13.63 -13.67
C ASN A 33 -4.92 12.23 -13.50
N SER A 34 -4.56 11.26 -14.36
CA SER A 34 -5.00 9.88 -14.17
C SER A 34 -4.41 9.21 -12.92
N ILE A 35 -3.21 9.60 -12.49
CA ILE A 35 -2.61 9.12 -11.24
C ILE A 35 -3.32 9.79 -10.06
N LEU A 36 -3.51 11.10 -10.14
CA LEU A 36 -4.16 11.91 -9.13
C LEU A 36 -5.60 11.44 -8.86
N SER A 37 -6.38 11.17 -9.90
CA SER A 37 -7.75 10.65 -9.79
C SER A 37 -7.81 9.25 -9.17
N LYS A 38 -6.69 8.52 -9.13
CA LYS A 38 -6.55 7.17 -8.56
C LYS A 38 -5.71 7.18 -7.28
N SER A 39 -5.48 8.34 -6.68
CA SER A 39 -4.67 8.51 -5.48
C SER A 39 -5.16 7.66 -4.31
N GLU A 40 -6.47 7.49 -4.17
CA GLU A 40 -7.11 6.58 -3.20
C GLU A 40 -6.61 5.14 -3.34
N LEU A 41 -6.57 4.61 -4.56
CA LEU A 41 -6.10 3.25 -4.84
C LEU A 41 -4.63 3.07 -4.45
N LEU A 42 -3.83 4.14 -4.54
CA LEU A 42 -2.43 4.12 -4.13
C LEU A 42 -2.27 4.06 -2.60
N ILE A 43 -3.13 4.76 -1.85
CA ILE A 43 -3.17 4.72 -0.39
C ILE A 43 -3.51 3.31 0.09
N ASP A 44 -4.53 2.70 -0.53
CA ASP A 44 -5.02 1.35 -0.21
C ASP A 44 -4.12 0.24 -0.75
N ARG A 45 -3.10 0.60 -1.54
CA ARG A 45 -2.26 -0.33 -2.30
C ARG A 45 -3.07 -1.28 -3.17
N GLU A 46 -4.23 -0.82 -3.64
CA GLU A 46 -5.04 -1.52 -4.62
C GLU A 46 -4.25 -1.56 -5.92
N THR A 47 -3.72 -2.75 -6.19
CA THR A 47 -2.97 -3.01 -7.41
C THR A 47 -3.78 -3.98 -8.26
N ASN A 48 -3.77 -3.73 -9.56
CA ASN A 48 -4.25 -4.67 -10.55
C ASN A 48 -3.42 -5.97 -10.58
N ASN A 49 -2.37 -6.12 -9.76
CA ASN A 49 -1.52 -7.30 -9.67
C ASN A 49 -2.29 -8.62 -9.63
N ARG A 50 -3.43 -8.71 -8.92
CA ARG A 50 -4.25 -9.94 -8.91
C ARG A 50 -4.86 -10.23 -10.28
N ALA A 51 -5.40 -9.21 -10.93
CA ALA A 51 -5.94 -9.30 -12.28
C ALA A 51 -4.83 -9.57 -13.30
N GLU A 52 -3.70 -8.87 -13.23
CA GLU A 52 -2.52 -9.11 -14.07
C GLU A 52 -1.97 -10.52 -13.89
N LEU A 53 -1.88 -10.99 -12.65
CA LEU A 53 -1.44 -12.35 -12.34
C LEU A 53 -2.42 -13.36 -12.92
N PHE A 54 -3.74 -13.19 -12.71
CA PHE A 54 -4.76 -14.03 -13.32
C PHE A 54 -4.66 -14.05 -14.84
N MET A 55 -4.57 -12.89 -15.47
CA MET A 55 -4.43 -12.74 -16.93
C MET A 55 -3.14 -13.35 -17.44
N SER A 56 -2.04 -13.28 -16.68
CA SER A 56 -0.77 -13.94 -17.03
C SER A 56 -0.89 -15.47 -17.03
N VAL A 57 -1.72 -16.03 -16.14
CA VAL A 57 -2.04 -17.46 -16.12
C VAL A 57 -2.96 -17.82 -17.28
N LEU A 58 -4.00 -17.02 -17.52
CA LEU A 58 -4.95 -17.20 -18.61
C LEU A 58 -4.25 -17.18 -19.98
N ALA A 59 -3.29 -16.26 -20.17
CA ALA A 59 -2.50 -16.18 -21.39
C ALA A 59 -1.72 -17.46 -21.69
N ARG A 60 -1.27 -18.20 -20.66
CA ARG A 60 -0.61 -19.51 -20.82
C ARG A 60 -1.60 -20.57 -21.27
N PHE A 61 -2.78 -20.63 -20.66
CA PHE A 61 -3.84 -21.55 -21.09
C PHE A 61 -4.34 -21.23 -22.50
N ASN A 62 -4.45 -19.95 -22.85
CA ASN A 62 -4.79 -19.49 -24.20
C ASN A 62 -3.67 -19.71 -25.23
N MET A 63 -2.47 -20.16 -24.79
CA MET A 63 -1.29 -20.36 -25.64
C MET A 63 -0.91 -19.13 -26.49
N GLY A 64 -1.33 -17.93 -26.06
CA GLY A 64 -1.18 -16.68 -26.81
C GLY A 64 -1.80 -16.74 -28.21
N LYS A 65 -1.13 -16.15 -29.20
CA LYS A 65 -1.56 -16.14 -30.61
C LYS A 65 -1.11 -17.38 -31.41
N ARG A 66 -0.54 -18.40 -30.74
CA ARG A 66 0.13 -19.53 -31.42
C ARG A 66 -0.83 -20.58 -31.96
N LEU A 67 -2.01 -20.72 -31.35
CA LEU A 67 -2.99 -21.71 -31.74
C LEU A 67 -4.37 -21.05 -31.83
N ASN A 68 -5.13 -21.33 -32.88
CA ASN A 68 -6.51 -20.88 -32.96
C ASN A 68 -7.38 -21.78 -32.07
N LEU A 69 -7.70 -21.26 -30.88
CA LEU A 69 -8.52 -21.95 -29.88
C LEU A 69 -9.93 -21.35 -29.76
N ILE A 70 -10.47 -20.77 -30.83
CA ILE A 70 -11.75 -20.03 -30.85
C ILE A 70 -12.95 -20.99 -31.09
N GLN A 71 -12.82 -22.26 -30.68
CA GLN A 71 -13.96 -23.17 -30.71
C GLN A 71 -14.97 -22.83 -29.60
N ARG A 72 -16.21 -23.30 -29.73
CA ARG A 72 -17.31 -23.00 -28.80
C ARG A 72 -16.91 -23.34 -27.36
N ASP A 73 -17.20 -22.42 -26.43
CA ASP A 73 -16.90 -22.50 -24.99
C ASP A 73 -15.41 -22.65 -24.59
N SER A 74 -14.51 -22.62 -25.57
CA SER A 74 -13.10 -22.92 -25.37
C SER A 74 -12.39 -21.87 -24.48
N PHE A 75 -12.73 -20.59 -24.64
CA PHE A 75 -12.20 -19.51 -23.80
C PHE A 75 -12.77 -19.54 -22.37
N GLN A 76 -14.06 -19.81 -22.23
CA GLN A 76 -14.74 -19.88 -20.94
C GLN A 76 -14.20 -21.05 -20.10
N THR A 77 -14.06 -22.24 -20.71
CA THR A 77 -13.39 -23.38 -20.08
C THR A 77 -11.97 -23.02 -19.60
N ARG A 78 -11.15 -22.38 -20.45
CA ARG A 78 -9.79 -21.95 -20.05
C ARG A 78 -9.78 -20.89 -18.94
N SER A 79 -10.79 -20.04 -18.90
CA SER A 79 -10.96 -19.06 -17.82
C SER A 79 -11.27 -19.74 -16.49
N PHE A 80 -12.13 -20.77 -16.49
CA PHE A 80 -12.38 -21.60 -15.30
C PHE A 80 -11.13 -22.37 -14.85
N LEU A 81 -10.41 -23.00 -15.78
CA LEU A 81 -9.13 -23.67 -15.49
C LEU A 81 -8.08 -22.71 -14.92
N THR A 82 -8.06 -21.47 -15.40
CA THR A 82 -7.21 -20.40 -14.86
C THR A 82 -7.58 -20.08 -13.43
N GLY A 83 -8.88 -19.96 -13.12
CA GLY A 83 -9.37 -19.75 -11.75
C GLY A 83 -8.92 -20.85 -10.80
N LEU A 84 -9.07 -22.12 -11.20
CA LEU A 84 -8.60 -23.27 -10.43
C LEU A 84 -7.09 -23.21 -10.17
N ARG A 85 -6.28 -22.96 -11.21
CA ARG A 85 -4.82 -22.84 -11.06
C ARG A 85 -4.40 -21.62 -10.21
N TYR A 86 -5.14 -20.52 -10.29
CA TYR A 86 -4.86 -19.30 -9.54
C TYR A 86 -5.11 -19.50 -8.05
N ASN A 87 -6.21 -20.18 -7.70
CA ASN A 87 -6.61 -20.42 -6.31
C ASN A 87 -5.84 -21.59 -5.67
N GLU A 88 -5.80 -22.75 -6.33
CA GLU A 88 -5.27 -24.01 -5.77
C GLU A 88 -3.79 -24.24 -6.12
N GLY A 89 -3.17 -23.35 -6.90
CA GLY A 89 -1.77 -23.44 -7.28
C GLY A 89 -1.50 -24.45 -8.40
N SER A 90 -0.26 -24.95 -8.49
CA SER A 90 0.17 -25.79 -9.62
C SER A 90 -0.49 -27.17 -9.64
N THR A 91 -0.83 -27.71 -8.47
CA THR A 91 -1.36 -29.07 -8.26
C THR A 91 -2.88 -29.17 -8.31
N TRP A 92 -3.56 -28.11 -8.77
CA TRP A 92 -5.02 -27.95 -8.83
C TRP A 92 -5.80 -29.11 -9.47
N HIS A 93 -5.20 -29.88 -10.38
CA HIS A 93 -5.83 -31.01 -11.07
C HIS A 93 -5.91 -32.29 -10.23
N THR A 94 -5.11 -32.40 -9.16
CA THR A 94 -4.96 -33.64 -8.40
C THR A 94 -6.25 -34.00 -7.68
N GLU A 95 -6.91 -32.99 -7.12
CA GLU A 95 -8.15 -33.16 -6.36
C GLU A 95 -9.33 -33.53 -7.27
N PRO A 96 -9.62 -32.78 -8.37
CA PRO A 96 -10.62 -33.22 -9.35
C PRO A 96 -10.35 -34.60 -9.94
N TRP A 97 -9.08 -34.96 -10.22
CA TRP A 97 -8.73 -36.27 -10.77
C TRP A 97 -9.10 -37.40 -9.82
N LYS A 98 -8.75 -37.27 -8.52
CA LYS A 98 -9.10 -38.25 -7.50
C LYS A 98 -10.61 -38.39 -7.34
N GLN A 99 -11.35 -37.28 -7.43
CA GLN A 99 -12.81 -37.30 -7.32
C GLN A 99 -13.46 -37.99 -8.52
N CYS A 100 -13.00 -37.71 -9.75
CA CYS A 100 -13.56 -38.31 -10.96
C CYS A 100 -13.20 -39.78 -11.13
N PHE A 101 -11.95 -40.15 -10.87
CA PHE A 101 -11.41 -41.47 -11.22
C PHE A 101 -11.18 -42.39 -10.02
N LYS A 102 -11.35 -41.89 -8.79
CA LYS A 102 -11.07 -42.62 -7.53
C LYS A 102 -9.66 -43.23 -7.47
N ASP A 103 -8.75 -42.70 -8.27
CA ASP A 103 -7.35 -43.10 -8.36
C ASP A 103 -6.48 -41.85 -8.44
N SER A 104 -5.18 -42.00 -8.22
CA SER A 104 -4.22 -40.91 -8.31
C SER A 104 -3.71 -40.71 -9.75
N PRO A 105 -3.33 -39.48 -10.14
CA PRO A 105 -2.67 -39.25 -11.41
C PRO A 105 -1.41 -40.12 -11.56
N GLY A 106 -1.04 -40.50 -12.79
CA GLY A 106 0.10 -41.40 -13.02
C GLY A 106 1.44 -40.91 -12.42
N LYS A 107 2.30 -41.86 -12.04
CA LYS A 107 3.58 -41.59 -11.33
C LYS A 107 4.48 -40.55 -12.00
N ASN A 108 4.56 -40.54 -13.33
CA ASN A 108 5.37 -39.58 -14.07
C ASN A 108 4.85 -38.14 -13.94
N PHE A 109 3.53 -37.99 -13.95
CA PHE A 109 2.87 -36.70 -13.82
C PHE A 109 2.98 -36.17 -12.39
N GLN A 110 2.83 -37.03 -11.38
CA GLN A 110 3.10 -36.68 -9.98
C GLN A 110 4.54 -36.15 -9.80
N LYS A 111 5.55 -36.86 -10.34
CA LYS A 111 6.96 -36.41 -10.32
C LYS A 111 7.16 -35.06 -10.99
N TYR A 112 6.48 -34.82 -12.11
CA TYR A 112 6.53 -33.51 -12.78
C TYR A 112 5.94 -32.41 -11.89
N MET A 113 4.82 -32.68 -11.22
CA MET A 113 4.17 -31.71 -10.35
C MET A 113 4.99 -31.39 -9.11
N GLU A 114 5.59 -32.40 -8.46
CA GLU A 114 6.52 -32.19 -7.36
C GLU A 114 7.71 -31.30 -7.78
N LYS A 115 8.21 -31.46 -9.01
CA LYS A 115 9.28 -30.62 -9.55
C LYS A 115 8.82 -29.17 -9.72
N GLU A 116 7.60 -28.94 -10.19
CA GLU A 116 7.05 -27.59 -10.33
C GLU A 116 6.79 -26.93 -8.97
N GLU A 117 6.29 -27.67 -7.98
CA GLU A 117 6.14 -27.19 -6.60
C GLU A 117 7.49 -26.84 -5.98
N LYS A 118 8.50 -27.70 -6.11
CA LYS A 118 9.87 -27.44 -5.63
C LYS A 118 10.48 -26.19 -6.25
N LYS A 119 10.20 -25.91 -7.53
CA LYS A 119 10.62 -24.66 -8.18
C LYS A 119 9.87 -23.46 -7.62
N ALA A 120 8.56 -23.59 -7.37
CA ALA A 120 7.74 -22.52 -6.81
C ALA A 120 8.16 -22.17 -5.37
N THR A 121 8.38 -23.17 -4.51
CA THR A 121 8.85 -22.97 -3.14
C THR A 121 10.25 -22.37 -3.11
N LYS A 122 11.17 -22.84 -3.96
CA LYS A 122 12.51 -22.24 -4.12
C LYS A 122 12.44 -20.77 -4.56
N ARG A 123 11.54 -20.41 -5.48
CA ARG A 123 11.34 -19.00 -5.88
C ARG A 123 10.79 -18.15 -4.73
N LYS A 124 9.83 -18.67 -3.97
CA LYS A 124 9.30 -17.99 -2.78
C LYS A 124 10.36 -17.80 -1.69
N SER A 125 11.18 -18.83 -1.43
CA SER A 125 12.26 -18.74 -0.44
C SER A 125 13.35 -17.75 -0.89
N LEU A 126 13.69 -17.71 -2.18
CA LEU A 126 14.61 -16.71 -2.72
C LEU A 126 14.07 -15.28 -2.59
N ALA A 127 12.75 -15.08 -2.71
CA ALA A 127 12.11 -13.79 -2.52
C ALA A 127 12.02 -13.36 -1.05
N SER A 128 11.87 -14.31 -0.10
CA SER A 128 11.82 -14.02 1.34
C SER A 128 13.21 -13.90 1.98
N THR A 129 14.18 -14.68 1.50
CA THR A 129 15.58 -14.68 2.00
C THR A 129 16.44 -13.66 1.29
N SER A 130 15.98 -13.07 0.18
CA SER A 130 16.55 -11.81 -0.24
C SER A 130 16.24 -10.77 0.83
N THR A 131 17.16 -10.60 1.80
CA THR A 131 17.64 -9.26 2.13
C THR A 131 17.68 -8.58 0.79
N VAL A 132 16.77 -7.62 0.55
CA VAL A 132 16.65 -6.91 -0.72
C VAL A 132 18.07 -6.68 -1.16
N ARG A 133 18.57 -7.49 -2.10
CA ARG A 133 19.83 -7.18 -2.76
C ARG A 133 19.36 -5.92 -3.42
N LYS A 134 19.66 -4.77 -2.80
CA LYS A 134 19.45 -3.45 -3.38
C LYS A 134 19.87 -3.74 -4.79
N ARG A 135 18.93 -3.78 -5.76
CA ARG A 135 19.33 -3.87 -7.17
C ARG A 135 20.39 -2.81 -7.18
N THR A 136 21.64 -3.20 -7.41
CA THR A 136 22.72 -2.23 -7.52
C THR A 136 22.11 -1.31 -8.52
N LYS A 137 21.67 -0.12 -8.06
CA LYS A 137 21.17 0.91 -8.96
C LYS A 137 22.27 0.90 -9.99
N PHE A 138 21.96 0.64 -11.25
CA PHE A 138 22.96 0.71 -12.29
C PHE A 138 23.60 2.07 -12.07
N THR A 139 24.76 2.05 -11.40
CA THR A 139 25.54 3.23 -11.13
C THR A 139 26.10 3.39 -12.51
N HIS A 140 25.55 4.34 -13.26
CA HIS A 140 26.17 4.78 -14.48
C HIS A 140 27.61 5.11 -14.07
N GLU A 141 28.54 4.20 -14.39
CA GLU A 141 29.96 4.43 -14.24
C GLU A 141 30.29 5.53 -15.24
N GLY A 142 30.17 6.77 -14.77
CA GLY A 142 30.24 7.94 -15.63
C GLY A 142 29.44 9.13 -15.13
N SER A 143 29.72 9.63 -13.93
CA SER A 143 30.04 11.07 -13.78
C SER A 143 30.38 11.43 -12.33
N SER A 144 31.62 11.87 -12.17
CA SER A 144 32.08 12.97 -11.30
C SER A 144 30.99 13.68 -10.50
N SER A 145 31.08 13.61 -9.16
CA SER A 145 30.84 14.71 -8.20
C SER A 145 29.83 15.80 -8.60
N GLY A 146 28.65 15.41 -9.06
CA GLY A 146 27.64 16.34 -9.54
C GLY A 146 26.25 15.69 -9.52
N PRO A 147 25.18 16.52 -9.50
CA PRO A 147 23.80 16.05 -9.55
C PRO A 147 23.57 15.19 -10.81
N PRO A 148 22.66 14.20 -10.77
CA PRO A 148 22.41 13.29 -11.89
C PRO A 148 22.22 14.05 -13.22
N ARG A 149 23.11 13.79 -14.20
CA ARG A 149 23.12 14.50 -15.49
C ARG A 149 21.85 14.30 -16.34
N ASP A 150 21.06 13.29 -16.06
CA ASP A 150 19.91 12.96 -16.89
C ASP A 150 18.69 13.87 -16.66
N TYR A 151 18.61 14.58 -15.52
CA TYR A 151 17.46 15.44 -15.21
C TYR A 151 17.81 16.77 -14.51
N GLY A 152 19.09 17.09 -14.30
CA GLY A 152 19.53 18.35 -13.68
C GLY A 152 19.26 18.43 -12.17
N PRO A 153 20.01 19.26 -11.42
CA PRO A 153 19.86 19.42 -9.97
C PRO A 153 18.48 19.93 -9.54
N ASP A 154 17.80 20.67 -10.42
CA ASP A 154 16.51 21.32 -10.18
C ASP A 154 15.39 20.71 -11.03
N PHE A 155 15.33 19.38 -11.16
CA PHE A 155 14.08 18.76 -11.60
C PHE A 155 13.05 18.95 -10.49
N ALA A 156 12.42 20.13 -10.47
CA ALA A 156 11.16 20.33 -9.78
C ALA A 156 10.28 19.19 -10.27
N SER A 157 9.92 18.28 -9.37
CA SER A 157 8.90 17.26 -9.62
C SER A 157 7.79 17.91 -10.42
N ILE A 158 7.43 17.38 -11.58
CA ILE A 158 6.32 17.92 -12.36
C ILE A 158 5.10 17.84 -11.45
N GLU A 159 4.74 18.97 -10.85
CA GLU A 159 3.63 19.02 -9.93
C GLU A 159 2.35 18.96 -10.78
N PRO A 160 1.36 18.15 -10.36
CA PRO A 160 0.05 18.25 -10.95
C PRO A 160 -0.45 19.68 -10.82
N ARG A 161 -1.37 20.05 -11.70
CA ARG A 161 -1.99 21.37 -11.66
C ARG A 161 -2.60 21.58 -10.27
N LYS A 162 -2.23 22.68 -9.61
CA LYS A 162 -2.54 22.92 -8.20
C LYS A 162 -4.05 22.87 -7.92
N ASP A 163 -4.85 23.42 -8.83
CA ASP A 163 -6.32 23.35 -8.82
C ASP A 163 -6.84 21.90 -8.79
N ALA A 164 -6.35 21.03 -9.67
CA ALA A 164 -6.75 19.63 -9.74
C ALA A 164 -6.32 18.87 -8.47
N LEU A 165 -5.11 19.16 -7.96
CA LEU A 165 -4.63 18.58 -6.71
C LEU A 165 -5.50 19.00 -5.53
N ASP A 166 -5.81 20.30 -5.40
CA ASP A 166 -6.64 20.85 -4.33
C ASP A 166 -8.08 20.32 -4.38
N GLU A 167 -8.61 20.02 -5.58
CA GLU A 167 -9.91 19.38 -5.75
C GLU A 167 -9.93 17.93 -5.24
N GLU A 168 -8.96 17.10 -5.62
CA GLU A 168 -8.87 15.72 -5.13
C GLU A 168 -8.54 15.66 -3.63
N VAL A 169 -7.71 16.58 -3.11
CA VAL A 169 -7.47 16.69 -1.67
C VAL A 169 -8.77 16.99 -0.93
N ARG A 170 -9.58 17.94 -1.42
CA ARG A 170 -10.89 18.25 -0.82
C ARG A 170 -11.83 17.05 -0.86
N ARG A 171 -11.90 16.35 -2.00
CA ARG A 171 -12.70 15.11 -2.14
C ARG A 171 -12.28 14.05 -1.12
N LEU A 172 -10.98 13.84 -0.92
CA LEU A 172 -10.46 12.87 0.05
C LEU A 172 -10.75 13.28 1.49
N VAL A 173 -10.55 14.57 1.83
CA VAL A 173 -10.83 15.09 3.18
C VAL A 173 -12.31 14.98 3.51
N GLN A 174 -13.20 15.38 2.59
CA GLN A 174 -14.64 15.30 2.78
C GLN A 174 -15.13 13.86 3.03
N ARG A 175 -14.50 12.88 2.37
CA ARG A 175 -14.80 11.46 2.61
C ARG A 175 -14.42 10.97 4.01
N LEU A 176 -13.43 11.60 4.65
CA LEU A 176 -12.95 11.22 5.97
C LEU A 176 -13.67 11.96 7.11
N GLU A 177 -14.51 12.93 6.78
CA GLU A 177 -15.40 13.59 7.75
C GLU A 177 -16.32 12.55 8.38
N VAL A 178 -16.53 12.69 9.69
CA VAL A 178 -17.34 11.78 10.49
C VAL A 178 -18.27 12.57 11.40
N THR A 179 -19.48 12.08 11.63
CA THR A 179 -20.37 12.65 12.64
C THR A 179 -19.95 12.19 14.06
N GLU A 180 -20.51 12.82 15.10
CA GLU A 180 -20.20 12.43 16.49
C GLU A 180 -20.68 11.00 16.81
N GLU A 181 -21.80 10.58 16.18
CA GLU A 181 -22.33 9.23 16.29
C GLU A 181 -21.39 8.20 15.64
N GLU A 182 -20.94 8.48 14.42
CA GLU A 182 -20.00 7.64 13.68
C GLU A 182 -18.65 7.54 14.40
N ARG A 183 -18.16 8.66 14.94
CA ARG A 183 -16.95 8.71 15.77
C ARG A 183 -17.06 7.76 16.96
N THR A 184 -18.19 7.79 17.66
CA THR A 184 -18.44 6.93 18.81
C THR A 184 -18.49 5.45 18.38
N GLU A 185 -19.20 5.16 17.28
CA GLU A 185 -19.28 3.81 16.73
C GLU A 185 -17.92 3.26 16.30
N ILE A 186 -17.12 4.05 15.58
CA ILE A 186 -15.76 3.69 15.17
C ILE A 186 -14.89 3.44 16.41
N SER A 187 -14.97 4.29 17.43
CA SER A 187 -14.17 4.11 18.66
C SER A 187 -14.47 2.77 19.34
N VAL A 188 -15.73 2.35 19.39
CA VAL A 188 -16.14 1.07 19.99
C VAL A 188 -15.75 -0.11 19.09
N LYS A 189 -15.99 -0.01 17.77
CA LYS A 189 -15.65 -1.07 16.81
C LYS A 189 -14.15 -1.31 16.67
N THR A 190 -13.32 -0.33 17.02
CA THR A 190 -11.87 -0.38 16.86
C THR A 190 -11.11 -0.70 18.16
N ILE A 191 -11.83 -1.07 19.22
CA ILE A 191 -11.24 -1.62 20.45
C ILE A 191 -10.40 -2.86 20.09
N GLY A 192 -9.24 -3.01 20.75
CA GLY A 192 -8.25 -4.04 20.46
C GLY A 192 -7.14 -3.60 19.50
N GLN A 193 -7.18 -2.36 19.00
CA GLN A 193 -6.10 -1.69 18.26
C GLN A 193 -5.49 -2.59 17.17
N PHE A 194 -4.22 -3.01 17.30
CA PHE A 194 -3.50 -3.80 16.29
C PHE A 194 -3.99 -5.23 16.12
N ASP A 195 -4.79 -5.75 17.04
CA ASP A 195 -5.39 -7.08 16.89
C ASP A 195 -6.73 -7.00 16.11
N ASN A 196 -7.23 -5.78 15.86
CA ASN A 196 -8.45 -5.49 15.11
C ASN A 196 -8.17 -5.01 13.68
N CYS A 197 -8.76 -5.67 12.68
CA CYS A 197 -8.58 -5.30 11.27
C CYS A 197 -9.26 -3.96 10.92
N ILE A 198 -10.38 -3.63 11.56
CA ILE A 198 -11.11 -2.37 11.35
C ILE A 198 -10.25 -1.20 11.81
N TYR A 199 -9.61 -1.32 12.98
CA TYR A 199 -8.67 -0.30 13.48
C TYR A 199 -7.53 -0.05 12.48
N LYS A 200 -6.94 -1.10 11.91
CA LYS A 200 -5.87 -0.94 10.90
C LYS A 200 -6.35 -0.20 9.66
N ASN A 201 -7.58 -0.47 9.21
CA ASN A 201 -8.17 0.18 8.05
C ASN A 201 -8.46 1.66 8.32
N GLU A 202 -9.14 1.97 9.42
CA GLU A 202 -9.45 3.35 9.80
C GLU A 202 -8.19 4.18 10.07
N ARG A 203 -7.16 3.54 10.64
CA ARG A 203 -5.85 4.17 10.90
C ARG A 203 -5.05 4.44 9.63
N LEU A 204 -5.16 3.60 8.59
CA LEU A 204 -4.41 3.76 7.34
C LEU A 204 -4.72 5.09 6.65
N HIS A 205 -5.98 5.52 6.74
CA HIS A 205 -6.48 6.73 6.09
C HIS A 205 -6.24 8.01 6.89
N ARG A 206 -5.67 7.92 8.11
CA ARG A 206 -5.61 9.04 9.05
C ARG A 206 -4.21 9.29 9.59
N LEU A 207 -3.89 10.55 9.83
CA LEU A 207 -2.67 10.97 10.48
C LEU A 207 -2.80 10.80 11.99
N THR A 208 -2.09 9.80 12.53
CA THR A 208 -2.14 9.52 13.97
C THR A 208 -1.22 10.41 14.79
N ALA A 209 -1.60 10.69 16.04
CA ALA A 209 -0.80 11.46 17.01
C ALA A 209 0.69 11.08 17.09
N SER A 210 1.03 9.78 17.01
CA SER A 210 2.41 9.30 17.05
C SER A 210 3.28 9.73 15.86
N LYS A 211 2.66 10.10 14.73
CA LYS A 211 3.32 10.61 13.52
C LYS A 211 3.12 12.10 13.31
N PHE A 212 2.11 12.68 13.97
CA PHE A 212 1.82 14.11 13.87
C PHE A 212 3.01 14.99 14.28
N GLY A 213 3.73 14.61 15.34
CA GLY A 213 4.93 15.33 15.77
C GLY A 213 6.05 15.36 14.71
N ASP A 214 6.22 14.28 13.94
CA ASP A 214 7.20 14.21 12.87
C ASP A 214 6.82 15.14 11.70
N VAL A 215 5.51 15.28 11.42
CA VAL A 215 4.97 16.20 10.41
C VAL A 215 5.24 17.65 10.82
N VAL A 216 4.92 18.03 12.06
CA VAL A 216 5.07 19.41 12.54
C VAL A 216 6.55 19.83 12.64
N LYS A 217 7.44 18.90 13.02
CA LYS A 217 8.88 19.19 13.18
C LYS A 217 9.67 19.14 11.87
N ARG A 218 9.06 18.72 10.77
CA ARG A 218 9.73 18.63 9.48
C ARG A 218 10.15 20.03 9.01
N LYS A 219 11.40 20.14 8.55
CA LYS A 219 11.91 21.35 7.88
C LYS A 219 11.55 21.31 6.40
N ASP A 220 11.27 22.47 5.82
CA ASP A 220 10.96 22.61 4.39
C ASP A 220 12.10 22.11 3.48
N THR A 221 13.33 22.21 3.95
CA THR A 221 14.55 21.74 3.26
C THR A 221 14.67 20.21 3.19
N THR A 222 13.91 19.47 4.00
CA THR A 222 14.00 18.00 4.08
C THR A 222 12.92 17.38 3.20
N SER A 223 13.28 16.47 2.30
CA SER A 223 12.30 15.72 1.49
C SER A 223 11.25 15.01 2.36
N CYS A 224 9.98 15.08 1.95
CA CYS A 224 8.87 14.43 2.64
C CYS A 224 8.76 12.92 2.34
N ASP A 225 9.51 12.39 1.36
CA ASP A 225 9.31 11.03 0.84
C ASP A 225 9.38 9.94 1.91
N ALA A 226 10.37 10.03 2.81
CA ALA A 226 10.56 9.05 3.88
C ALA A 226 9.42 9.13 4.92
N LEU A 227 8.99 10.35 5.23
CA LEU A 227 7.90 10.59 6.18
C LEU A 227 6.58 10.08 5.62
N VAL A 228 6.24 10.43 4.38
CA VAL A 228 5.03 9.95 3.68
C VAL A 228 5.03 8.44 3.58
N LYS A 229 6.16 7.81 3.20
CA LYS A 229 6.29 6.35 3.22
C LYS A 229 6.05 5.76 4.60
N SER A 230 6.50 6.42 5.67
CA SER A 230 6.29 5.94 7.04
C SER A 230 4.84 6.05 7.49
N ILE A 231 4.12 7.07 7.03
CA ILE A 231 2.70 7.30 7.33
C ILE A 231 1.84 6.28 6.56
N LEU A 232 2.11 6.10 5.26
CA LEU A 232 1.41 5.15 4.38
C LEU A 232 1.89 3.69 4.51
N SER A 233 2.82 3.42 5.42
CA SER A 233 3.31 2.06 5.65
C SER A 233 2.30 1.23 6.40
N THR A 234 1.69 0.27 5.70
CA THR A 234 0.85 -0.79 6.29
C THR A 234 1.67 -1.91 6.94
N ASP A 235 2.99 -1.83 6.89
CA ASP A 235 3.87 -2.87 7.40
C ASP A 235 4.08 -2.68 8.91
N TYR A 236 3.12 -3.21 9.67
CA TYR A 236 3.13 -3.22 11.14
C TYR A 236 3.97 -4.37 11.71
N SER A 237 4.72 -5.09 10.87
CA SER A 237 5.52 -6.25 11.30
C SER A 237 6.75 -5.88 12.14
N PHE A 238 7.13 -4.61 12.16
CA PHE A 238 8.26 -4.16 12.96
C PHE A 238 7.91 -4.21 14.45
N GLN A 239 8.43 -5.21 15.15
CA GLN A 239 8.40 -5.32 16.61
C GLN A 239 9.80 -5.08 17.16
N SER A 240 9.96 -4.05 17.98
CA SER A 240 11.17 -3.86 18.76
C SER A 240 11.02 -4.56 20.12
N PRO A 241 12.13 -5.02 20.75
CA PRO A 241 12.07 -5.60 22.10
C PRO A 241 11.42 -4.67 23.13
N ALA A 242 11.62 -3.35 22.99
CA ALA A 242 10.98 -2.35 23.83
C ALA A 242 9.45 -2.29 23.64
N MET A 243 8.97 -2.45 22.40
CA MET A 243 7.54 -2.44 22.10
C MET A 243 6.85 -3.71 22.59
N GLU A 244 7.51 -4.87 22.47
CA GLU A 244 7.03 -6.14 23.04
C GLU A 244 6.99 -6.08 24.58
N TYR A 245 8.04 -5.55 25.21
CA TYR A 245 8.06 -5.31 26.65
C TYR A 245 6.89 -4.41 27.09
N GLY A 246 6.65 -3.32 26.35
CA GLY A 246 5.51 -2.43 26.58
C GLY A 246 4.17 -3.16 26.53
N LYS A 247 3.91 -3.93 25.46
CA LYS A 247 2.67 -4.71 25.30
C LYS A 247 2.44 -5.72 26.44
N ILE A 248 3.50 -6.35 26.93
CA ILE A 248 3.41 -7.33 28.04
C ILE A 248 3.10 -6.63 29.37
N HIS A 249 3.72 -5.48 29.64
CA HIS A 249 3.63 -4.82 30.95
C HIS A 249 2.48 -3.80 31.05
N GLU A 250 1.80 -3.51 29.94
CA GLU A 250 0.66 -2.60 29.87
C GLU A 250 -0.43 -2.99 30.88
N GLY A 251 -0.81 -4.27 30.95
CA GLY A 251 -1.82 -4.75 31.91
C GLY A 251 -1.41 -4.53 33.37
N VAL A 252 -0.12 -4.73 33.70
CA VAL A 252 0.42 -4.50 35.06
C VAL A 252 0.39 -3.01 35.40
N ALA A 253 0.70 -2.14 34.44
CA ALA A 253 0.66 -0.70 34.62
C ALA A 253 -0.78 -0.21 34.88
N ILE A 254 -1.75 -0.73 34.12
CA ILE A 254 -3.18 -0.43 34.31
C ILE A 254 -3.63 -0.86 35.71
N SER A 255 -3.37 -2.11 36.13
CA SER A 255 -3.79 -2.57 37.46
C SER A 255 -3.18 -1.75 38.61
N LYS A 256 -1.91 -1.34 38.47
CA LYS A 256 -1.27 -0.45 39.45
C LYS A 256 -1.93 0.93 39.46
N PHE A 257 -2.23 1.49 38.30
CA PHE A 257 -2.91 2.78 38.19
C PHE A 257 -4.31 2.73 38.83
N GLU A 258 -5.09 1.68 38.55
CA GLU A 258 -6.43 1.49 39.12
C GLU A 258 -6.37 1.37 40.66
N THR A 259 -5.39 0.64 41.18
CA THR A 259 -5.20 0.47 42.64
C THR A 259 -4.84 1.78 43.32
N LEU A 260 -3.97 2.59 42.70
CA LEU A 260 -3.48 3.85 43.29
C LEU A 260 -4.52 4.98 43.21
N THR A 261 -5.29 5.04 42.14
CA THR A 261 -6.21 6.15 41.88
C THR A 261 -7.66 5.82 42.22
N GLY A 262 -8.00 4.54 42.38
CA GLY A 262 -9.38 4.06 42.58
C GLY A 262 -10.28 4.24 41.35
N LYS A 263 -9.72 4.64 40.19
CA LYS A 263 -10.46 4.82 38.94
C LYS A 263 -10.29 3.60 38.06
N LYS A 264 -11.38 3.13 37.46
CA LYS A 264 -11.32 2.07 36.44
C LYS A 264 -10.86 2.62 35.09
N VAL A 265 -9.98 1.89 34.43
CA VAL A 265 -9.48 2.20 33.09
C VAL A 265 -10.25 1.35 32.08
N GLN A 266 -10.80 1.99 31.06
CA GLN A 266 -11.42 1.34 29.93
C GLN A 266 -10.46 1.30 28.75
N GLN A 267 -10.51 0.20 27.99
CA GLN A 267 -9.76 0.07 26.75
C GLN A 267 -10.25 1.11 25.74
N ALA A 268 -9.30 1.76 25.09
CA ALA A 268 -9.56 2.76 24.08
C ALA A 268 -9.40 2.18 22.66
N GLY A 269 -10.30 2.57 21.77
CA GLY A 269 -10.13 2.39 20.33
C GLY A 269 -9.54 3.64 19.68
N LEU A 270 -9.82 3.81 18.38
CA LEU A 270 -9.43 4.99 17.63
C LEU A 270 -10.42 6.14 17.84
N TYR A 271 -9.92 7.27 18.31
CA TYR A 271 -10.67 8.53 18.40
C TYR A 271 -10.32 9.41 17.22
N ILE A 272 -11.34 9.84 16.48
CA ILE A 272 -11.23 10.73 15.32
C ILE A 272 -11.60 12.15 15.75
N ASP A 273 -10.98 13.15 15.14
CA ASP A 273 -11.38 14.55 15.32
C ASP A 273 -12.57 14.89 14.42
N VAL A 274 -13.60 15.53 14.98
CA VAL A 274 -14.86 15.82 14.29
C VAL A 274 -14.69 16.91 13.22
N ASN A 275 -13.83 17.90 13.50
CA ASN A 275 -13.59 19.01 12.57
C ASN A 275 -12.56 18.61 11.50
N CYS A 276 -11.65 17.71 11.86
CA CYS A 276 -10.55 17.26 11.03
C CYS A 276 -10.56 15.72 10.95
N GLY A 277 -11.49 15.15 10.18
CA GLY A 277 -11.69 13.69 10.08
C GLY A 277 -10.46 12.88 9.62
N TYR A 278 -9.47 13.54 9.02
CA TYR A 278 -8.16 12.96 8.67
C TYR A 278 -7.20 12.83 9.86
N LEU A 279 -7.52 13.37 11.04
CA LEU A 279 -6.74 13.26 12.27
C LEU A 279 -7.33 12.18 13.18
N GLY A 280 -6.44 11.41 13.83
CA GLY A 280 -6.86 10.42 14.81
C GLY A 280 -5.85 10.18 15.91
N ALA A 281 -6.32 9.65 17.03
CA ALA A 281 -5.49 9.24 18.16
C ALA A 281 -6.05 7.98 18.80
N SER A 282 -5.16 7.12 19.28
CA SER A 282 -5.52 5.95 20.08
C SER A 282 -4.82 6.12 21.42
N PRO A 283 -5.52 6.60 22.47
CA PRO A 283 -4.95 6.67 23.80
C PRO A 283 -4.77 5.27 24.38
N ASP A 284 -3.91 5.13 25.39
CA ASP A 284 -3.64 3.84 26.03
C ASP A 284 -4.83 3.38 26.89
N GLY A 285 -5.58 4.32 27.48
CA GLY A 285 -6.79 4.01 28.23
C GLY A 285 -7.55 5.25 28.67
N ASN A 286 -8.87 5.10 28.81
CA ASN A 286 -9.75 6.17 29.24
C ASN A 286 -10.23 5.90 30.67
N THR A 287 -10.25 6.95 31.50
CA THR A 287 -10.85 6.87 32.84
C THR A 287 -12.21 7.56 32.82
N THR A 288 -13.25 6.86 33.26
CA THR A 288 -14.56 7.49 33.44
C THR A 288 -14.60 8.14 34.81
N TYR A 289 -14.89 9.43 34.87
CA TYR A 289 -15.31 10.06 36.11
C TYR A 289 -16.74 9.59 36.41
N LEU A 290 -16.90 8.65 37.36
CA LEU A 290 -18.17 8.51 38.05
C LEU A 290 -18.34 9.78 38.88
N PHE A 291 -19.07 10.77 38.35
CA PHE A 291 -19.71 11.75 39.22
C PHE A 291 -20.64 10.95 40.13
N LEU A 292 -20.17 10.66 41.34
CA LEU A 292 -21.05 10.31 42.44
C LEU A 292 -21.88 11.57 42.70
N ALA A 293 -23.05 11.62 42.07
CA ALA A 293 -24.12 12.50 42.49
C ALA A 293 -24.51 12.05 43.90
N ASN A 294 -23.92 12.70 44.90
CA ASN A 294 -24.45 12.74 46.26
C ASN A 294 -25.52 13.83 46.33
#